data_AF-A0A0U4G6L1-F1
#
_entry.id   AF-A0A0U4G6L1-F1
#
_cell.length_a   1.000
_cell.length_b   1.000
_cell.length_c   1.000
_cell.angle_alpha   90.00
_cell.angle_beta   90.00
_cell.angle_gamma   90.00
#
_symmetry.space_group_name_H-M   'P 1'
#
loop_
_entity.id
_entity.type
_entity.pdbx_description
1 polymer ?
#
loop_
_entity_poly.entity_id
_entity_poly.type
_entity_poly.pdbx_seq_one_letter_code
_entity_poly.pdbx_strand_id
1 'polypeptide(L)' 'MSILSKLNTIIAVFAIGFCVSLFFIDIELPFNVINTFLTTMLLLFGIEKVKADDNKLGYLYIITGTIIFSVMIFTLF' A
#
# COMPACT_ATOMS: atom_id res chain seq x y z
N MET A 1 9.21 17.28 -10.95
CA MET A 1 9.46 16.22 -9.96
C MET A 1 10.95 16.22 -9.60
N SER A 2 11.30 16.35 -8.32
CA SER A 2 12.71 16.30 -7.89
C SER A 2 13.29 14.90 -8.13
N ILE A 3 14.63 14.80 -8.28
CA ILE A 3 15.35 13.52 -8.42
C ILE A 3 15.02 12.56 -7.27
N LEU A 4 14.89 13.09 -6.06
CA LEU A 4 14.50 12.33 -4.87
C LEU A 4 13.13 11.65 -5.03
N SER A 5 12.17 12.37 -5.62
CA SER A 5 10.83 11.83 -5.88
C SER A 5 10.87 10.68 -6.87
N LYS A 6 11.67 10.78 -7.95
CA LYS A 6 11.83 9.71 -8.93
C LYS A 6 12.45 8.46 -8.33
N LEU A 7 13.50 8.62 -7.54
CA LEU A 7 14.20 7.52 -6.86
C LEU A 7 13.27 6.79 -5.88
N ASN A 8 12.49 7.55 -5.11
CA ASN A 8 11.52 6.99 -4.18
C ASN A 8 10.42 6.19 -4.91
N THR A 9 9.94 6.69 -6.05
CA THR A 9 8.96 5.96 -6.88
C THR A 9 9.55 4.66 -7.45
N ILE A 10 10.82 4.67 -7.88
CA ILE A 10 11.47 3.45 -8.39
C ILE A 10 11.60 2.39 -7.29
N ILE A 11 12.03 2.81 -6.09
CA ILE A 11 12.13 1.90 -4.93
C ILE A 11 10.75 1.34 -4.57
N ALA A 12 9.71 2.18 -4.56
CA ALA A 12 8.34 1.74 -4.31
C ALA A 12 7.89 0.71 -5.34
N VAL A 13 8.10 0.96 -6.64
CA VAL A 13 7.74 0.01 -7.72
C VAL A 13 8.47 -1.33 -7.58
N PHE A 14 9.76 -1.32 -7.24
CA PHE A 14 10.51 -2.56 -6.98
C PHE A 14 9.98 -3.32 -5.77
N ALA A 15 9.69 -2.63 -4.66
CA ALA A 15 9.14 -3.24 -3.46
C ALA A 15 7.75 -3.86 -3.70
N ILE A 16 6.93 -3.20 -4.52
CA ILE A 16 5.62 -3.69 -4.95
C ILE A 16 5.77 -4.94 -5.81
N GLY A 17 6.64 -4.90 -6.84
CA GLY A 17 6.89 -6.04 -7.71
C GLY A 17 7.44 -7.24 -6.95
N PHE A 18 8.33 -7.01 -5.99
CA PHE A 18 8.85 -8.05 -5.11
C PHE A 18 7.75 -8.66 -4.22
N CYS A 19 6.91 -7.83 -3.58
CA CYS A 19 5.77 -8.32 -2.81
C CYS A 19 4.77 -9.12 -3.66
N VAL A 20 4.45 -8.65 -4.86
CA VAL A 20 3.56 -9.39 -5.79
C VAL A 20 4.18 -10.71 -6.20
N SER A 21 5.49 -10.78 -6.45
CA SER A 21 6.15 -12.06 -6.77
C SER A 21 6.09 -13.07 -5.62
N LEU A 22 6.16 -12.60 -4.36
CA LEU A 22 6.03 -13.46 -3.18
C LEU A 22 4.61 -14.01 -2.99
N PHE A 23 3.58 -13.33 -3.51
CA PHE A 23 2.20 -13.83 -3.52
C PHE A 23 1.99 -15.03 -4.47
N PHE A 24 2.81 -15.18 -5.51
CA PHE A 24 2.69 -16.25 -6.52
C PHE A 24 3.60 -17.44 -6.26
N ILE A 25 4.54 -17.33 -5.31
CA ILE A 25 5.30 -18.46 -4.81
C ILE A 25 4.45 -19.10 -3.72
N ASP A 26 4.39 -20.44 -3.67
CA ASP A 26 3.59 -21.28 -2.75
C ASP A 26 4.04 -21.18 -1.27
N ILE A 27 4.44 -19.99 -0.84
CA ILE A 27 4.75 -19.62 0.52
C ILE A 27 3.44 -19.16 1.12
N GLU A 28 2.96 -19.89 2.15
CA GLU A 28 1.88 -19.43 3.02
C GLU A 28 2.32 -18.14 3.73
N LEU A 29 2.16 -17.01 3.05
CA LEU A 29 2.46 -15.70 3.61
C LEU A 29 1.49 -15.47 4.78
N PRO A 30 1.99 -15.14 5.98
CA PRO A 30 1.14 -14.85 7.10
C PRO A 30 0.14 -13.75 6.71
N PHE A 31 -1.14 -13.96 7.00
CA PHE A 31 -2.22 -13.03 6.63
C PHE A 31 -1.95 -11.59 7.08
N ASN A 32 -1.23 -11.42 8.20
CA ASN A 32 -0.79 -10.13 8.72
C ASN A 32 0.17 -9.39 7.77
N VAL A 33 1.06 -10.11 7.08
CA VAL A 33 2.00 -9.52 6.11
C VAL A 33 1.24 -8.98 4.90
N ILE A 34 0.27 -9.75 4.41
CA ILE A 34 -0.61 -9.37 3.31
C ILE A 34 -1.39 -8.10 3.66
N ASN A 35 -2.04 -8.08 4.83
CA ASN A 35 -2.83 -6.93 5.26
C ASN A 35 -1.98 -5.69 5.51
N THR A 36 -0.77 -5.85 6.07
CA THR A 36 0.17 -4.74 6.29
C THR A 36 0.64 -4.16 4.96
N PHE A 37 0.96 -5.03 3.99
CA PHE A 37 1.33 -4.61 2.64
C PHE A 37 0.18 -3.85 1.96
N LEU A 38 -1.03 -4.43 1.96
CA LEU A 38 -2.20 -3.83 1.33
C LEU A 38 -2.55 -2.48 1.94
N THR A 39 -2.52 -2.38 3.27
CA THR A 39 -2.77 -1.14 4.01
C THR A 39 -1.75 -0.05 3.62
N THR A 40 -0.47 -0.40 3.62
CA THR A 40 0.61 0.54 3.29
C THR A 40 0.49 1.03 1.85
N MET A 41 0.20 0.11 0.92
CA MET A 41 -0.03 0.43 -0.49
C MET A 41 -1.20 1.38 -0.71
N LEU A 42 -2.34 1.10 -0.10
CA LEU A 42 -3.54 1.94 -0.20
C LEU A 42 -3.29 3.34 0.35
N LEU A 43 -2.58 3.46 1.48
CA LEU A 43 -2.24 4.76 2.04
C LEU A 43 -1.27 5.55 1.14
N LEU A 44 -0.23 4.89 0.62
CA LEU A 44 0.76 5.52 -0.28
C LEU A 44 0.12 6.00 -1.59
N PHE A 45 -0.67 5.15 -2.25
CA PHE A 45 -1.40 5.52 -3.46
C PHE A 45 -2.45 6.59 -3.18
N GLY A 46 -3.11 6.53 -2.02
CA GLY A 46 -4.02 7.55 -1.58
C GLY A 46 -3.37 8.94 -1.49
N ILE A 47 -2.23 9.02 -0.80
CA ILE A 47 -1.45 10.27 -0.68
C ILE A 47 -0.96 10.76 -2.04
N GLU A 48 -0.44 9.85 -2.88
CA GLU A 48 0.03 10.20 -4.23
C GLU A 48 -1.10 10.77 -5.08
N LYS A 49 -2.30 10.17 -5.01
CA LYS A 49 -3.48 10.60 -5.75
C LYS A 49 -4.04 11.94 -5.28
N VAL A 50 -4.08 12.19 -3.97
CA VAL A 50 -4.41 13.51 -3.43
C VAL A 50 -3.41 14.56 -3.93
N LYS A 51 -2.13 14.22 -3.95
CA LYS A 51 -1.07 15.14 -4.45
C LYS A 51 -1.17 15.41 -5.96
N ALA A 52 -1.80 14.52 -6.72
CA ALA A 52 -2.01 14.65 -8.16
C ALA A 52 -3.36 15.33 -8.52
N ASP A 53 -3.99 16.02 -7.55
CA ASP A 53 -5.32 16.64 -7.66
C ASP A 53 -6.48 15.67 -7.96
N ASP A 54 -6.24 14.37 -7.88
CA ASP A 54 -7.24 13.31 -8.02
C ASP A 54 -7.83 12.92 -6.65
N ASN A 55 -8.44 13.93 -6.01
CA ASN A 55 -8.86 13.88 -4.62
C ASN A 55 -9.86 12.76 -4.33
N LYS A 56 -10.78 12.47 -5.26
CA LYS A 56 -11.81 11.44 -5.07
C LYS A 56 -11.22 10.05 -4.94
N LEU A 57 -10.30 9.69 -5.83
CA LEU A 57 -9.62 8.39 -5.77
C LEU A 57 -8.61 8.34 -4.63
N GLY A 58 -7.92 9.46 -4.35
CA GLY A 58 -7.01 9.57 -3.22
C GLY A 58 -7.69 9.30 -1.87
N TYR A 59 -8.80 9.97 -1.59
CA TYR A 59 -9.57 9.71 -0.36
C TYR A 59 -10.15 8.30 -0.30
N LEU A 60 -10.59 7.73 -1.44
CA LEU A 60 -11.07 6.36 -1.47
C LEU A 60 -9.98 5.38 -1.01
N TYR A 61 -8.77 5.48 -1.56
CA TYR A 61 -7.65 4.63 -1.15
C TYR A 61 -7.27 4.83 0.32
N ILE A 62 -7.24 6.08 0.82
CA ILE A 62 -6.96 6.36 2.24
C ILE A 62 -8.03 5.75 3.16
N ILE A 63 -9.31 5.90 2.82
CA ILE A 63 -10.43 5.35 3.60
C ILE A 63 -10.35 3.83 3.62
N THR A 64 -10.17 3.20 2.46
CA THR A 64 -10.04 1.73 2.39
C THR A 64 -8.83 1.23 3.19
N GLY A 65 -7.68 1.89 3.08
CA GLY A 65 -6.49 1.55 3.87
C GLY A 65 -6.73 1.68 5.37
N THR A 66 -7.39 2.76 5.80
CA THR A 66 -7.76 2.99 7.21
C THR A 66 -8.71 1.91 7.73
N ILE A 67 -9.73 1.52 6.95
CA ILE A 67 -10.67 0.46 7.34
C ILE A 67 -9.94 -0.87 7.54
N ILE A 68 -9.06 -1.25 6.60
CA ILE A 68 -8.30 -2.50 6.70
C ILE A 68 -7.38 -2.47 7.91
N PHE A 69 -6.74 -1.34 8.20
CA PHE A 69 -5.93 -1.16 9.40
C PHE A 69 -6.74 -1.32 10.69
N SER A 70 -7.93 -0.73 10.76
CA SER A 70 -8.83 -0.86 11.90
C SER A 70 -9.29 -2.31 12.12
N VAL A 71 -9.65 -3.00 11.04
CA VAL A 71 -10.01 -4.43 11.11
C VAL A 71 -8.82 -5.26 11.58
N MET A 72 -7.62 -4.99 11.03
CA MET A 72 -6.40 -5.71 11.40
C MET A 72 -6.08 -5.58 12.89
N ILE A 73 -6.15 -4.37 13.45
CA ILE A 73 -5.96 -4.14 14.89
C ILE A 73 -6.99 -4.93 15.70
N PHE A 74 -8.27 -4.91 15.27
CA PHE A 74 -9.34 -5.58 16.00
C PHE A 74 -9.19 -7.12 15.99
N THR A 75 -8.68 -7.71 14.91
CA THR A 75 -8.38 -9.16 14.85
C THR A 75 -7.10 -9.59 15.57
N LEU A 76 -6.25 -8.63 15.98
CA LEU A 76 -5.00 -8.90 16.71
C LEU A 76 -5.19 -8.92 18.24
N PHE A 77 -6.33 -8.46 18.76
CA PHE A 77 -6.75 -8.51 20.17
C PHE A 77 -7.79 -9.61 20.40
#